data_AF-A0AA44Z6B0-F1
#
_entry.id   AF-A0AA44Z6B0-F1
#
_cell.length_a   1.000
_cell.length_b   1.000
_cell.length_c   1.000
_cell.angle_alpha   90.00
_cell.angle_beta   90.00
_cell.angle_gamma   90.00
#
_symmetry.space_group_name_H-M   'P 1'
#
loop_
_entity.id
_entity.type
_entity.pdbx_description
1 polymer ?
#
loop_
_entity_poly.entity_id
_entity_poly.type
_entity_poly.pdbx_seq_one_letter_code
_entity_poly.pdbx_strand_id
1 'polypeptide(L)'
;VISEVFDVQNTRWTHWTPEDNPILSEQRKQEIYDVLSKNPYLLERDWYGKRVMPQGVIYSMFDMNKNVEHAVLGERFEMFFTADGGQSDATSCSCIIVTRFQGKFRLMRVANYCHSGAETGQVKAMSVYAKEIKVFIEWCVKRFEMRYTEVFVDPACRSLREELHLLGINTTGADNNAHDVKGSSKGIEVGIERLQNSIANEQFYIVECD
;
A
#
# COMPACT_ATOMS: atom_id res chain seq x y z
N VAL A 1 -6.18 28.17 19.46
CA VAL A 1 -7.64 27.91 19.48
C VAL A 1 -8.34 29.21 19.18
N ILE A 2 -9.20 29.24 18.16
CA ILE A 2 -9.95 30.43 17.74
C ILE A 2 -11.18 30.55 18.64
N SER A 3 -11.02 31.02 19.88
CA SER A 3 -12.14 31.20 20.83
C SER A 3 -13.23 32.09 20.23
N GLU A 4 -12.83 33.11 19.46
CA GLU A 4 -13.71 34.10 18.84
C GLU A 4 -14.73 33.52 17.83
N VAL A 5 -14.49 32.32 17.27
CA VAL A 5 -15.43 31.68 16.33
C VAL A 5 -16.44 30.79 17.05
N PHE A 6 -16.07 30.20 18.19
CA PHE A 6 -16.93 29.25 18.91
C PHE A 6 -17.93 29.94 19.85
N ASP A 7 -17.62 31.13 20.34
CA ASP A 7 -18.52 31.94 21.16
C ASP A 7 -19.74 32.45 20.36
N VAL A 8 -19.64 32.52 19.03
CA VAL A 8 -20.71 33.00 18.13
C VAL A 8 -21.84 31.98 17.96
N GLN A 9 -21.58 30.68 18.19
CA GLN A 9 -22.54 29.60 17.89
C GLN A 9 -22.96 28.75 19.10
N ASN A 10 -22.67 29.18 20.34
CA ASN A 10 -22.98 28.42 21.56
C ASN A 10 -22.58 26.93 21.46
N THR A 11 -21.42 26.66 20.84
CA THR A 11 -20.99 25.31 20.50
C THR A 11 -20.01 24.79 21.55
N ARG A 12 -20.28 23.59 22.10
CA ARG A 12 -19.34 22.91 23.01
C ARG A 12 -18.28 22.18 22.18
N TRP A 13 -17.03 22.56 22.36
CA TRP A 13 -15.90 21.90 21.72
C TRP A 13 -15.03 21.21 22.79
N THR A 14 -14.69 19.94 22.55
CA THR A 14 -13.83 19.15 23.43
C THR A 14 -12.81 18.44 22.56
N HIS A 15 -11.54 18.51 22.96
CA HIS A 15 -10.42 17.84 22.31
C HIS A 15 -10.08 16.58 23.10
N TRP A 16 -9.94 15.46 22.40
CA TRP A 16 -9.65 14.17 23.00
C TRP A 16 -8.32 13.63 22.45
N THR A 17 -7.53 13.05 23.34
CA THR A 17 -6.24 12.43 23.07
C THR A 17 -6.23 11.02 23.68
N PRO A 18 -5.23 10.17 23.37
CA PRO A 18 -5.08 8.86 24.00
C PRO A 18 -4.99 8.90 25.53
N GLU A 19 -4.57 10.04 26.12
CA GLU A 19 -4.52 10.22 27.58
C GLU A 19 -5.90 10.27 28.23
N ASP A 20 -6.92 10.66 27.48
CA ASP A 20 -8.29 10.79 27.99
C ASP A 20 -9.05 9.45 28.01
N ASN A 21 -8.42 8.37 27.51
CA ASN A 21 -9.02 7.04 27.46
C ASN A 21 -8.53 6.17 28.63
N PRO A 22 -9.34 5.95 29.69
CA PRO A 22 -8.95 5.19 30.87
C PRO A 22 -8.75 3.69 30.61
N ILE A 23 -9.17 3.17 29.45
CA ILE A 23 -8.98 1.77 29.07
C ILE A 23 -7.54 1.52 28.60
N LEU A 24 -6.83 2.55 28.12
CA LEU A 24 -5.47 2.39 27.62
C LEU A 24 -4.48 2.34 28.78
N SER A 25 -3.77 1.22 28.91
CA SER A 25 -2.62 1.13 29.82
C SER A 25 -1.45 1.97 29.31
N GLU A 26 -0.55 2.36 30.22
CA GLU A 26 0.67 3.11 29.88
C GLU A 26 1.54 2.36 28.85
N GLN A 27 1.64 1.03 28.97
CA GLN A 27 2.33 0.22 27.98
C GLN A 27 1.68 0.34 26.59
N ARG A 28 0.34 0.26 26.52
CA ARG A 28 -0.37 0.35 25.24
C ARG A 28 -0.26 1.74 24.63
N LYS A 29 -0.30 2.79 25.45
CA LYS A 29 -0.03 4.17 25.04
C LYS A 29 1.35 4.30 24.42
N GLN A 30 2.38 3.74 25.07
CA GLN A 30 3.75 3.77 24.54
C GLN A 30 3.86 3.03 23.19
N GLU A 31 3.26 1.84 23.06
CA GLU A 31 3.25 1.11 21.78
C GLU A 31 2.61 1.93 20.64
N ILE A 32 1.49 2.61 20.92
CA ILE A 32 0.81 3.47 19.94
C ILE A 32 1.70 4.68 19.60
N TYR A 33 2.30 5.31 20.61
CA TYR A 33 3.22 6.44 20.42
C TYR A 33 4.41 6.05 19.54
N ASP A 34 5.04 4.91 19.81
CA ASP A 34 6.22 4.43 19.07
C ASP A 34 5.90 4.16 17.60
N VAL A 35 4.67 3.70 17.31
CA VAL A 35 4.20 3.52 15.92
C VAL A 35 4.00 4.87 15.25
N LEU A 36 3.25 5.78 15.87
CA LEU A 36 2.91 7.08 15.27
C LEU A 36 4.12 7.99 15.13
N SER A 37 5.09 7.90 16.04
CA SER A 37 6.32 8.71 16.03
C SER A 37 7.20 8.49 14.81
N LYS A 38 7.02 7.38 14.09
CA LYS A 38 7.73 7.10 12.84
C LYS A 38 7.28 7.97 11.68
N ASN A 39 6.12 8.64 11.79
CA ASN A 39 5.64 9.59 10.81
C ASN A 39 5.22 10.90 11.50
N PRO A 40 5.97 12.00 11.32
CA PRO A 40 5.67 13.29 11.95
C PRO A 40 4.24 13.78 11.72
N TYR A 41 3.66 13.50 10.55
CA TYR A 41 2.27 13.87 10.25
C TYR A 41 1.27 13.06 11.10
N LEU A 42 1.44 11.73 11.18
CA LEU A 42 0.56 10.88 11.98
C LEU A 42 0.72 11.14 13.48
N LEU A 43 1.93 11.40 13.94
CA LEU A 43 2.18 11.79 15.33
C LEU A 43 1.42 13.07 15.68
N GLU A 44 1.58 14.13 14.89
CA GLU A 44 0.91 15.40 15.13
C GLU A 44 -0.63 15.27 15.03
N ARG A 45 -1.14 14.49 14.07
CA ARG A 45 -2.58 14.31 13.85
C ARG A 45 -3.24 13.38 14.86
N ASP A 46 -2.74 12.17 15.04
CA ASP A 46 -3.45 11.09 15.73
C ASP A 46 -3.05 10.95 17.21
N TRP A 47 -1.81 11.30 17.56
CA TRP A 47 -1.37 11.31 18.96
C TRP A 47 -1.68 12.64 19.64
N TYR A 48 -1.25 13.75 19.02
CA TYR A 48 -1.44 15.08 19.58
C TYR A 48 -2.77 15.73 19.19
N GLY A 49 -3.56 15.12 18.30
CA GLY A 49 -4.88 15.62 17.90
C GLY A 49 -4.86 16.93 17.09
N LYS A 50 -3.71 17.31 16.54
CA LYS A 50 -3.52 18.59 15.84
C LYS A 50 -4.06 18.49 14.42
N ARG A 51 -4.65 19.60 13.95
CA ARG A 51 -5.04 19.77 12.54
C ARG A 51 -3.84 20.26 11.73
N VAL A 52 -2.92 19.35 11.42
CA VAL A 52 -1.75 19.62 10.59
C VAL A 52 -2.00 19.25 9.13
N MET A 53 -1.34 19.97 8.21
CA MET A 53 -1.34 19.61 6.79
C MET A 53 -0.34 18.48 6.54
N PRO A 54 -0.67 17.46 5.73
CA PRO A 54 0.33 16.51 5.28
C PRO A 54 1.37 17.23 4.42
N GLN A 55 2.62 17.25 4.88
CA GLN A 55 3.74 17.92 4.21
C GLN A 55 4.93 16.95 4.12
N GLY A 56 5.51 16.83 2.93
CA GLY A 56 6.68 15.98 2.67
C GLY A 56 6.38 14.68 1.89
N VAL A 57 7.36 13.78 1.87
CA VAL A 57 7.29 12.49 1.16
C VAL A 57 6.41 11.51 1.95
N ILE A 58 5.41 10.93 1.28
CA ILE A 58 4.43 10.03 1.91
C ILE A 58 5.11 8.79 2.54
N TYR A 59 6.14 8.23 1.90
CA TYR A 59 6.87 7.06 2.40
C TYR A 59 8.27 7.43 2.89
N SER A 60 8.39 8.47 3.72
CA SER A 60 9.68 8.94 4.25
C SER A 60 10.44 7.91 5.09
N MET A 61 9.77 6.86 5.57
CA MET A 61 10.38 5.74 6.31
C MET A 61 11.07 4.70 5.42
N PHE A 62 10.88 4.76 4.09
CA PHE A 62 11.50 3.82 3.16
C PHE A 62 12.98 4.17 2.98
N ASP A 63 13.86 3.22 3.25
CA ASP A 63 15.31 3.35 3.17
C ASP A 63 15.86 2.29 2.20
N MET A 64 16.51 2.74 1.12
CA MET A 64 17.06 1.85 0.09
C MET A 64 18.03 0.81 0.67
N ASN A 65 18.80 1.15 1.72
CA ASN A 65 19.75 0.23 2.31
C ASN A 65 19.10 -0.81 3.23
N LYS A 66 17.88 -0.54 3.72
CA LYS A 66 17.18 -1.40 4.69
C LYS A 66 15.99 -2.14 4.11
N ASN A 67 15.36 -1.59 3.08
CA ASN A 67 14.12 -2.09 2.50
C ASN A 67 14.31 -2.66 1.10
N VAL A 68 15.55 -2.71 0.60
CA VAL A 68 15.91 -3.44 -0.62
C VAL A 68 16.74 -4.66 -0.23
N GLU A 69 16.38 -5.80 -0.79
CA GLU A 69 17.09 -7.07 -0.65
C GLU A 69 17.55 -7.56 -2.03
N HIS A 70 18.63 -8.34 -2.09
CA HIS A 70 19.13 -8.89 -3.35
C HIS A 70 18.67 -10.33 -3.61
N ALA A 71 17.88 -10.89 -2.70
CA ALA A 71 17.32 -12.22 -2.83
C ALA A 71 15.98 -12.34 -2.07
N VAL A 72 15.16 -13.29 -2.49
CA VAL A 72 13.95 -13.68 -1.75
C VAL A 72 14.37 -14.45 -0.50
N LEU A 73 14.20 -13.83 0.68
CA LEU A 73 14.59 -14.39 1.97
C LEU A 73 13.44 -15.15 2.64
N GLY A 74 13.79 -16.27 3.30
CA GLY A 74 12.85 -17.05 4.10
C GLY A 74 12.06 -18.10 3.32
N GLU A 75 11.14 -18.75 4.03
CA GLU A 75 10.23 -19.75 3.46
C GLU A 75 9.15 -19.05 2.64
N ARG A 76 8.94 -19.47 1.39
CA ARG A 76 7.95 -18.87 0.47
C ARG A 76 6.58 -19.49 0.72
N PHE A 77 5.58 -18.65 0.99
CA PHE A 77 4.21 -19.08 1.30
C PHE A 77 3.27 -18.90 0.11
N GLU A 78 3.32 -17.74 -0.52
CA GLU A 78 2.34 -17.34 -1.52
C GLU A 78 3.00 -16.43 -2.55
N MET A 79 2.58 -16.56 -3.80
CA MET A 79 2.85 -15.58 -4.85
C MET A 79 1.52 -15.01 -5.32
N PHE A 80 1.43 -13.70 -5.48
CA PHE A 80 0.26 -13.05 -6.07
C PHE A 80 0.69 -11.82 -6.88
N PHE A 81 -0.21 -11.33 -7.71
CA PHE A 81 0.03 -10.15 -8.53
C PHE A 81 -0.93 -9.02 -8.18
N THR A 82 -0.47 -7.79 -8.34
CA THR A 82 -1.29 -6.58 -8.21
C THR A 82 -1.08 -5.69 -9.41
N ALA A 83 -2.14 -5.29 -10.10
CA ALA A 83 -2.06 -4.47 -11.30
C ALA A 83 -2.94 -3.21 -11.21
N ASP A 84 -2.45 -2.16 -11.85
CA ASP A 84 -3.13 -0.89 -12.07
C ASP A 84 -2.99 -0.51 -13.55
N GLY A 85 -4.03 0.09 -14.13
CA GLY A 85 -4.18 0.26 -15.56
C GLY A 85 -4.50 1.69 -15.98
N GLY A 86 -3.50 2.38 -16.54
CA GLY A 86 -3.65 3.66 -17.26
C GLY A 86 -3.34 3.53 -18.74
N GLN A 87 -4.14 4.16 -19.61
CA GLN A 87 -3.80 4.30 -21.04
C GLN A 87 -2.87 5.49 -21.28
N SER A 88 -3.18 6.63 -20.66
CA SER A 88 -2.33 7.82 -20.65
C SER A 88 -1.28 7.73 -19.53
N ASP A 89 -1.73 7.39 -18.33
CA ASP A 89 -0.88 7.12 -17.17
C ASP A 89 -0.24 5.73 -17.26
N ALA A 90 0.67 5.42 -16.35
CA ALA A 90 1.37 4.14 -16.35
C ALA A 90 0.41 2.96 -16.08
N THR A 91 0.53 1.90 -16.89
CA THR A 91 0.02 0.58 -16.52
C THR A 91 1.14 -0.19 -15.83
N SER A 92 0.84 -0.79 -14.68
CA SER A 92 1.81 -1.55 -13.90
C SER A 92 1.24 -2.88 -13.41
N CYS A 93 2.11 -3.86 -13.22
CA CYS A 93 1.80 -5.14 -12.59
C CYS A 93 2.98 -5.59 -11.75
N SER A 94 2.79 -5.68 -10.44
CA SER A 94 3.79 -6.11 -9.47
C SER A 94 3.61 -7.58 -9.14
N CYS A 95 4.73 -8.31 -9.03
CA CYS A 95 4.80 -9.67 -8.49
C CYS A 95 5.23 -9.61 -7.03
N ILE A 96 4.41 -10.14 -6.13
CA ILE A 96 4.67 -10.16 -4.70
C ILE A 96 4.78 -11.61 -4.23
N ILE A 97 5.83 -11.91 -3.47
CA ILE A 97 6.00 -13.17 -2.75
C ILE A 97 5.87 -12.90 -1.25
N VAL A 98 4.95 -13.59 -0.60
CA VAL A 98 4.85 -13.64 0.86
C VAL A 98 5.85 -14.65 1.37
N THR A 99 6.75 -14.23 2.25
CA THR A 99 7.70 -15.12 2.91
C THR A 99 7.57 -15.08 4.43
N ARG A 100 8.01 -16.14 5.09
CA ARG A 100 8.25 -16.15 6.53
C ARG A 100 9.76 -16.15 6.78
N PHE A 101 10.26 -15.08 7.39
CA PHE A 101 11.66 -14.93 7.72
C PHE A 101 11.81 -14.42 9.15
N GLN A 102 12.67 -15.07 9.94
CA GLN A 102 12.90 -14.73 11.35
C GLN A 102 11.60 -14.59 12.17
N GLY A 103 10.63 -15.48 11.93
CA GLY A 103 9.36 -15.52 12.65
C GLY A 103 8.33 -14.47 12.20
N LYS A 104 8.65 -13.57 11.25
CA LYS A 104 7.73 -12.56 10.71
C LYS A 104 7.31 -12.91 9.28
N PHE A 105 6.08 -12.54 8.92
CA PHE A 105 5.65 -12.49 7.52
C PHE A 105 6.16 -11.23 6.85
N ARG A 106 6.69 -11.38 5.63
CA ARG A 106 7.21 -10.31 4.79
C ARG A 106 6.57 -10.36 3.41
N LEU A 107 6.20 -9.19 2.91
CA LEU A 107 5.79 -8.92 1.54
C LEU A 107 7.05 -8.52 0.75
N MET A 108 7.47 -9.39 -0.17
CA MET A 108 8.63 -9.14 -1.01
C MET A 108 8.15 -8.85 -2.43
N ARG A 109 8.28 -7.59 -2.90
CA ARG A 109 8.01 -7.25 -4.30
C ARG A 109 9.22 -7.64 -5.14
N VAL A 110 9.08 -8.71 -5.91
CA VAL A 110 10.22 -9.37 -6.59
C VAL A 110 10.39 -9.01 -8.05
N ALA A 111 9.34 -8.48 -8.67
CA ALA A 111 9.39 -7.99 -10.05
C ALA A 111 8.26 -6.99 -10.28
N ASN A 112 8.44 -6.09 -11.26
CA ASN A 112 7.42 -5.13 -11.63
C ASN A 112 7.45 -4.88 -13.14
N TYR A 113 6.33 -5.15 -13.80
CA TYR A 113 6.04 -4.62 -15.13
C TYR A 113 5.55 -3.18 -14.98
N CYS A 114 6.11 -2.26 -15.76
CA CYS A 114 5.65 -0.87 -15.81
C CYS A 114 5.81 -0.32 -17.23
N HIS A 115 4.76 0.29 -17.76
CA HIS A 115 4.81 1.00 -19.03
C HIS A 115 3.93 2.25 -18.96
N SER A 116 4.53 3.41 -19.24
CA SER A 116 3.84 4.71 -19.27
C SER A 116 3.73 5.23 -20.69
N GLY A 117 2.51 5.39 -21.20
CA GLY A 117 2.28 5.95 -22.53
C GLY A 117 2.73 7.41 -22.64
N ALA A 118 2.67 8.17 -21.55
CA ALA A 118 3.20 9.52 -21.47
C ALA A 118 4.73 9.58 -21.58
N GLU A 119 5.45 8.64 -20.96
CA GLU A 119 6.92 8.61 -20.99
C GLU A 119 7.45 8.03 -22.31
N THR A 120 6.81 6.98 -22.83
CA THR A 120 7.24 6.31 -24.07
C THR A 120 6.70 6.97 -25.33
N GLY A 121 5.69 7.84 -25.21
CA GLY A 121 4.94 8.39 -26.33
C GLY A 121 4.05 7.37 -27.05
N GLN A 122 3.95 6.14 -26.53
CA GLN A 122 3.21 5.06 -27.15
C GLN A 122 2.01 4.67 -26.28
N VAL A 123 0.80 5.06 -26.69
CA VAL A 123 -0.42 4.57 -26.04
C VAL A 123 -0.72 3.15 -26.53
N LYS A 124 -0.88 2.22 -25.58
CA LYS A 124 -1.26 0.83 -25.87
C LYS A 124 -2.71 0.57 -25.48
N ALA A 125 -3.38 -0.28 -26.25
CA ALA A 125 -4.70 -0.77 -25.88
C ALA A 125 -4.61 -1.73 -24.68
N MET A 126 -5.68 -1.84 -23.89
CA MET A 126 -5.73 -2.74 -22.73
C MET A 126 -5.52 -4.20 -23.11
N SER A 127 -5.95 -4.61 -24.31
CA SER A 127 -5.70 -5.96 -24.85
C SER A 127 -4.22 -6.24 -25.12
N VAL A 128 -3.43 -5.20 -25.43
CA VAL A 128 -1.97 -5.31 -25.59
C VAL A 128 -1.33 -5.43 -24.21
N TYR A 129 -1.73 -4.56 -23.27
CA TYR A 129 -1.27 -4.64 -21.88
C TYR A 129 -1.57 -6.00 -21.26
N ALA A 130 -2.77 -6.56 -21.45
CA ALA A 130 -3.14 -7.87 -20.93
C ALA A 130 -2.24 -9.00 -21.45
N LYS A 131 -1.87 -8.96 -22.75
CA LYS A 131 -0.92 -9.94 -23.34
C LYS A 131 0.47 -9.80 -22.75
N GLU A 132 0.96 -8.58 -22.57
CA GLU A 132 2.26 -8.31 -21.97
C GLU A 132 2.29 -8.75 -20.49
N ILE A 133 1.24 -8.43 -19.73
CA ILE A 133 1.07 -8.85 -18.33
C ILE A 133 1.01 -10.38 -18.21
N LYS A 134 0.34 -11.08 -19.14
CA LYS A 134 0.34 -12.54 -19.17
C LYS A 134 1.76 -13.10 -19.30
N VAL A 135 2.54 -12.58 -20.26
CA VAL A 135 3.95 -13.00 -20.44
C VAL A 135 4.77 -12.70 -19.19
N PHE A 136 4.54 -11.55 -18.56
CA PHE A 136 5.19 -11.18 -17.30
C PHE A 136 4.85 -12.15 -16.14
N ILE A 137 3.58 -12.53 -16.00
CA ILE A 137 3.12 -13.51 -14.99
C ILE A 137 3.76 -14.88 -15.25
N GLU A 138 3.73 -15.36 -16.49
CA GLU A 138 4.34 -16.63 -16.89
C GLU A 138 5.86 -16.64 -16.62
N TRP A 139 6.54 -15.52 -16.91
CA TRP A 139 7.95 -15.35 -16.58
C TRP A 139 8.19 -15.40 -15.07
N CYS A 140 7.40 -14.72 -14.25
CA CYS A 140 7.53 -14.73 -12.79
C CYS A 140 7.33 -16.15 -12.22
N VAL A 141 6.27 -16.84 -12.64
CA VAL A 141 5.97 -18.22 -12.24
C VAL A 141 7.14 -19.15 -12.54
N LYS A 142 7.73 -19.03 -13.74
CA LYS A 142 8.90 -19.82 -14.15
C LYS A 142 10.16 -19.42 -13.37
N ARG A 143 10.43 -18.12 -13.20
CA ARG A 143 11.66 -17.58 -12.60
C ARG A 143 11.79 -17.91 -11.12
N PHE A 144 10.67 -17.92 -10.40
CA PHE A 144 10.64 -18.22 -8.96
C PHE A 144 10.15 -19.63 -8.65
N GLU A 145 9.78 -20.40 -9.68
CA GLU A 145 9.29 -21.78 -9.57
C GLU A 145 8.09 -21.91 -8.62
N MET A 146 7.17 -20.94 -8.70
CA MET A 146 5.99 -20.85 -7.84
C MET A 146 4.72 -20.75 -8.66
N ARG A 147 3.62 -21.28 -8.10
CA ARG A 147 2.27 -20.95 -8.59
C ARG A 147 1.78 -19.70 -7.86
N TYR A 148 1.01 -18.88 -8.56
CA TYR A 148 0.32 -17.76 -7.94
C TYR A 148 -1.09 -18.14 -7.50
N THR A 149 -1.60 -17.43 -6.50
CA THR A 149 -2.94 -17.63 -5.93
C THR A 149 -3.97 -16.68 -6.51
N GLU A 150 -3.58 -15.43 -6.76
CA GLU A 150 -4.50 -14.37 -7.19
C GLU A 150 -3.81 -13.28 -8.03
N VAL A 151 -4.59 -12.61 -8.87
CA VAL A 151 -4.24 -11.39 -9.58
C VAL A 151 -5.25 -10.31 -9.19
N PHE A 152 -4.83 -9.41 -8.30
CA PHE A 152 -5.62 -8.24 -7.93
C PHE A 152 -5.46 -7.15 -8.97
N VAL A 153 -6.56 -6.54 -9.40
CA VAL A 153 -6.55 -5.41 -10.33
C VAL A 153 -7.40 -4.30 -9.72
N ASP A 154 -6.99 -3.03 -9.86
CA ASP A 154 -7.80 -1.88 -9.43
C ASP A 154 -9.26 -2.06 -9.90
N PRO A 155 -10.25 -2.00 -8.98
CA PRO A 155 -11.67 -1.98 -9.31
C PRO A 155 -12.05 -1.02 -10.45
N ALA A 156 -11.37 0.12 -10.57
CA ALA A 156 -11.59 1.09 -11.63
C ALA A 156 -11.13 0.59 -13.02
N CYS A 157 -10.16 -0.32 -13.08
CA CYS A 157 -9.57 -0.85 -14.30
C CYS A 157 -10.31 -2.08 -14.83
N ARG A 158 -11.65 -2.00 -14.91
CA ARG A 158 -12.49 -3.10 -15.39
C ARG A 158 -12.09 -3.58 -16.79
N SER A 159 -11.76 -2.67 -17.70
CA SER A 159 -11.33 -3.02 -19.06
C SER A 159 -10.14 -3.96 -19.08
N LEU A 160 -9.10 -3.69 -18.29
CA LEU A 160 -7.93 -4.57 -18.17
C LEU A 160 -8.31 -5.95 -17.62
N ARG A 161 -9.21 -5.99 -16.63
CA ARG A 161 -9.69 -7.26 -16.05
C ARG A 161 -10.39 -8.15 -17.07
N GLU A 162 -11.32 -7.59 -17.84
CA GLU A 162 -12.04 -8.37 -18.86
C GLU A 162 -11.07 -8.90 -19.93
N GLU A 163 -10.07 -8.10 -20.32
CA GLU A 163 -9.01 -8.54 -21.26
C GLU A 163 -8.14 -9.67 -20.68
N LEU A 164 -7.81 -9.62 -19.38
CA LEU A 164 -7.11 -10.70 -18.70
C LEU A 164 -7.97 -11.98 -18.61
N HIS A 165 -9.27 -11.85 -18.36
CA HIS A 165 -10.21 -12.98 -18.34
C HIS A 165 -10.25 -13.69 -19.72
N LEU A 166 -10.27 -12.93 -20.82
CA LEU A 166 -10.19 -13.49 -22.17
C LEU A 166 -8.91 -14.29 -22.43
N LEU A 167 -7.83 -13.98 -21.71
CA LEU A 167 -6.54 -14.69 -21.80
C LEU A 167 -6.41 -15.86 -20.81
N GLY A 168 -7.47 -16.16 -20.06
CA GLY A 168 -7.55 -17.23 -19.07
C GLY A 168 -6.97 -16.88 -17.70
N ILE A 169 -6.75 -15.59 -17.41
CA ILE A 169 -6.25 -15.12 -16.12
C ILE A 169 -7.44 -14.59 -15.35
N ASN A 170 -7.90 -15.35 -14.34
CA ASN A 170 -8.91 -14.85 -13.41
C ASN A 170 -8.34 -13.72 -12.57
N THR A 171 -9.15 -12.70 -12.30
CA THR A 171 -8.75 -11.52 -11.53
C THR A 171 -9.80 -11.13 -10.51
N THR A 172 -9.34 -10.59 -9.39
CA THR A 172 -10.16 -10.05 -8.32
C THR A 172 -9.98 -8.53 -8.23
N GLY A 173 -11.06 -7.80 -7.94
CA GLY A 173 -10.95 -6.36 -7.68
C GLY A 173 -10.17 -6.12 -6.39
N ALA A 174 -9.11 -5.30 -6.45
CA ALA A 174 -8.34 -4.94 -5.26
C ALA A 174 -9.23 -4.25 -4.22
N ASP A 175 -9.03 -4.58 -2.95
CA ASP A 175 -9.68 -3.84 -1.86
C ASP A 175 -8.96 -2.50 -1.67
N ASN A 176 -9.47 -1.46 -2.33
CA ASN A 176 -8.98 -0.08 -2.19
C ASN A 176 -9.35 0.53 -0.82
N ASN A 177 -9.68 -0.31 0.18
CA ASN A 177 -10.11 0.07 1.52
C ASN A 177 -11.35 0.97 1.48
N ALA A 178 -12.17 0.89 0.41
CA ALA A 178 -13.31 1.78 0.18
C ALA A 178 -14.36 1.70 1.30
N HIS A 179 -14.40 0.55 1.99
CA HIS A 179 -15.28 0.29 3.12
C HIS A 179 -14.60 0.54 4.49
N ASP A 180 -13.29 0.74 4.52
CA ASP A 180 -12.55 1.04 5.75
C ASP A 180 -12.66 2.54 6.04
N VAL A 181 -13.59 2.88 6.93
CA VAL A 181 -13.74 4.24 7.47
C VAL A 181 -13.11 4.28 8.86
N LYS A 182 -12.04 5.05 9.00
CA LYS A 182 -11.42 5.35 10.31
C LYS A 182 -11.63 6.83 10.62
N GLY A 183 -12.73 7.16 11.30
CA GLY A 183 -13.09 8.55 11.58
C GLY A 183 -13.47 9.33 10.32
N SER A 184 -12.74 10.42 10.01
CA SER A 184 -12.97 11.26 8.81
C SER A 184 -12.15 10.85 7.59
N SER A 185 -11.18 9.94 7.76
CA SER A 185 -10.27 9.49 6.71
C SER A 185 -10.94 8.42 5.84
N LYS A 186 -10.89 8.61 4.51
CA LYS A 186 -11.48 7.70 3.53
C LYS A 186 -10.41 6.74 2.97
N GLY A 187 -10.75 5.45 2.92
CA GLY A 187 -10.06 4.33 2.25
C GLY A 187 -8.59 4.45 1.89
N ILE A 188 -8.23 5.22 0.85
CA ILE A 188 -6.85 5.34 0.34
C ILE A 188 -5.88 5.79 1.46
N GLU A 189 -6.30 6.69 2.34
CA GLU A 189 -5.48 7.12 3.49
C GLU A 189 -5.14 5.94 4.42
N VAL A 190 -6.10 5.04 4.65
CA VAL A 190 -5.91 3.82 5.45
C VAL A 190 -4.93 2.87 4.77
N GLY A 191 -5.01 2.73 3.44
CA GLY A 191 -4.08 1.92 2.66
C GLY A 191 -2.63 2.43 2.75
N ILE A 192 -2.45 3.75 2.63
CA ILE A 192 -1.15 4.41 2.80
C ILE A 192 -0.59 4.13 4.19
N GLU A 193 -1.37 4.34 5.25
CA GLU A 193 -0.96 4.07 6.63
C GLU A 193 -0.58 2.60 6.86
N ARG A 194 -1.32 1.64 6.27
CA ARG A 194 -1.00 0.21 6.36
C ARG A 194 0.34 -0.12 5.71
N LEU A 195 0.64 0.46 4.55
CA LEU A 195 1.94 0.26 3.89
C LEU A 195 3.07 0.94 4.66
N GLN A 196 2.87 2.16 5.15
CA GLN A 196 3.81 2.87 6.01
C GLN A 196 4.20 2.02 7.24
N ASN A 197 3.22 1.43 7.91
CA ASN A 197 3.44 0.51 9.02
C ASN A 197 4.19 -0.76 8.59
N SER A 198 3.86 -1.31 7.43
CA SER A 198 4.53 -2.51 6.90
C SER A 198 6.02 -2.27 6.61
N ILE A 199 6.37 -1.10 6.06
CA ILE A 199 7.77 -0.69 5.85
C ILE A 199 8.47 -0.52 7.20
N ALA A 200 7.85 0.25 8.10
CA ALA A 200 8.37 0.58 9.42
C ALA A 200 8.55 -0.62 10.36
N ASN A 201 7.85 -1.72 10.09
CA ASN A 201 7.90 -2.95 10.89
C ASN A 201 8.74 -4.06 10.23
N GLU A 202 9.48 -3.75 9.16
CA GLU A 202 10.33 -4.71 8.43
C GLU A 202 9.49 -5.86 7.83
N GLN A 203 8.33 -5.51 7.27
CA GLN A 203 7.39 -6.44 6.65
C GLN A 203 7.22 -6.18 5.16
N PHE A 204 7.76 -5.09 4.61
CA PHE A 204 7.74 -4.82 3.17
C PHE A 204 9.17 -4.60 2.65
N TYR A 205 9.50 -5.31 1.57
CA TYR A 205 10.79 -5.23 0.91
C TYR A 205 10.64 -5.22 -0.61
N ILE A 206 11.53 -4.51 -1.28
CA ILE A 206 11.76 -4.64 -2.72
C ILE A 206 12.91 -5.63 -2.90
N VAL A 207 12.79 -6.56 -3.84
CA VAL A 207 13.89 -7.45 -4.20
C VAL A 207 14.44 -7.05 -5.55
N GLU A 208 15.69 -6.63 -5.58
CA GLU A 208 16.46 -6.46 -6.80
C GLU A 208 17.05 -7.83 -7.16
N CYS A 209 16.36 -8.54 -8.05
CA CYS A 209 16.90 -9.75 -8.67
C CYS A 209 17.66 -9.34 -9.94
N ASP A 210 18.88 -9.85 -10.10
CA ASP A 210 19.70 -9.71 -11.33
C ASP A 210 18.94 -10.11 -12.62
#